data_AF-A0A6I4YXG8-F1
#
_entry.id   AF-A0A6I4YXG8-F1
#
_cell.length_a   1.000
_cell.length_b   1.000
_cell.length_c   1.000
_cell.angle_alpha   90.00
_cell.angle_beta   90.00
_cell.angle_gamma   90.00
#
_symmetry.space_group_name_H-M   'P 1'
#
loop_
_entity.id
_entity.type
_entity.pdbx_description
1 polymer ?
#
loop_
_entity_poly.entity_id
_entity_poly.type
_entity_poly.pdbx_seq_one_letter_code
_entity_poly.pdbx_strand_id
1 'polypeptide(L)'
;MSHCLAQDGKAHHHIGMTRLSEEHCNEERAERGSDVLAEQAMDCILALLRRDRVALTRESASFLHFIEELWQRHDIAPHEVWQELEARIDLSEELLRQGIRARKGGRYRSTKLP
;
A
#
# COMPACT_ATOMS: atom_id res chain seq x y z
N MET A 1 -41.60 35.09 45.69
CA MET A 1 -40.37 34.28 45.87
C MET A 1 -40.56 33.03 45.03
N SER A 2 -40.29 33.08 43.72
CA SER A 2 -38.98 33.03 43.03
C SER A 2 -38.39 31.61 42.95
N HIS A 3 -38.00 31.24 41.70
CA HIS A 3 -37.31 30.04 41.18
C HIS A 3 -38.22 28.85 40.83
N CYS A 4 -38.47 28.43 39.58
CA CYS A 4 -37.79 28.46 38.27
C CYS A 4 -36.64 27.44 38.07
N LEU A 5 -36.70 26.75 36.90
CA LEU A 5 -35.74 25.85 36.20
C LEU A 5 -35.89 24.34 36.54
N ALA A 6 -36.31 23.42 35.66
CA ALA A 6 -35.97 23.12 34.25
C ALA A 6 -34.53 22.60 34.05
N GLN A 7 -34.43 21.37 33.49
CA GLN A 7 -33.47 20.85 32.48
C GLN A 7 -33.34 19.33 32.66
N ASP A 8 -33.85 18.50 31.75
CA ASP A 8 -33.45 18.24 30.35
C ASP A 8 -32.21 17.37 30.20
N GLY A 9 -32.39 16.36 29.35
CA GLY A 9 -31.48 15.25 29.14
C GLY A 9 -30.16 15.62 28.45
N LYS A 10 -29.21 14.70 28.54
CA LYS A 10 -28.02 14.62 27.69
C LYS A 10 -27.34 13.27 27.89
N ALA A 11 -27.70 12.31 27.04
CA ALA A 11 -26.99 11.04 26.91
C ALA A 11 -26.67 10.75 25.44
N HIS A 12 -26.18 11.75 24.69
CA HIS A 12 -25.71 11.55 23.31
C HIS A 12 -24.64 12.59 22.96
N HIS A 13 -23.38 12.41 23.40
CA HIS A 13 -22.26 13.20 22.85
C HIS A 13 -20.88 12.53 22.88
N HIS A 14 -20.76 11.24 23.25
CA HIS A 14 -19.44 10.63 23.43
C HIS A 14 -18.92 9.80 22.24
N ILE A 15 -19.72 9.60 21.18
CA ILE A 15 -19.39 8.73 20.05
C ILE A 15 -18.75 9.50 18.86
N GLY A 16 -18.81 10.84 18.85
CA GLY A 16 -18.33 11.67 17.72
C GLY A 16 -16.86 12.09 17.75
N MET A 17 -16.21 12.11 18.93
CA MET A 17 -14.83 12.61 19.09
C MET A 17 -13.73 11.56 18.82
N THR A 18 -14.08 10.27 18.73
CA THR A 18 -13.13 9.18 18.47
C THR A 18 -12.78 9.03 16.99
N ARG A 19 -13.75 9.17 16.06
CA ARG A 19 -13.49 8.99 14.61
C ARG A 19 -12.53 10.00 13.99
N LEU A 20 -12.66 11.29 14.32
CA LEU A 20 -11.80 12.34 13.74
C LEU A 20 -10.34 12.25 14.21
N SER A 21 -10.11 11.67 15.39
CA SER A 21 -8.76 11.46 15.93
C SER A 21 -8.11 10.19 15.39
N GLU A 22 -8.92 9.16 15.11
CA GLU A 22 -8.48 7.93 14.44
C GLU A 22 -8.08 8.19 12.98
N GLU A 23 -8.85 9.01 12.25
CA GLU A 23 -8.58 9.36 10.85
C GLU A 23 -7.27 10.15 10.69
N HIS A 24 -7.02 11.17 11.53
CA HIS A 24 -5.74 11.92 11.52
C HIS A 24 -4.53 11.05 11.88
N CYS A 25 -4.68 10.13 12.84
CA CYS A 25 -3.61 9.22 13.23
C CYS A 25 -3.30 8.19 12.12
N ASN A 26 -4.30 7.82 11.32
CA ASN A 26 -4.13 6.95 10.18
C ASN A 26 -3.45 7.65 9.00
N GLU A 27 -3.79 8.93 8.76
CA GLU A 27 -3.15 9.77 7.74
C GLU A 27 -1.65 9.97 8.04
N GLU A 28 -1.28 10.37 9.26
CA GLU A 28 0.13 10.53 9.65
C GLU A 28 0.92 9.19 9.61
N ARG A 29 0.26 8.06 9.88
CA ARG A 29 0.88 6.73 9.73
C ARG A 29 1.05 6.33 8.27
N ALA A 30 0.10 6.68 7.41
CA ALA A 30 0.17 6.44 5.97
C ALA A 30 1.27 7.29 5.33
N GLU A 31 1.41 8.56 5.72
CA GLU A 31 2.49 9.45 5.28
C GLU A 31 3.86 8.87 5.65
N ARG A 32 4.05 8.46 6.92
CA ARG A 32 5.29 7.78 7.36
C ARG A 32 5.54 6.48 6.60
N GLY A 33 4.49 5.75 6.23
CA GLY A 33 4.61 4.56 5.40
C GLY A 33 5.16 4.86 4.00
N SER A 34 4.74 5.97 3.40
CA SER A 34 5.20 6.40 2.08
C SER A 34 6.66 6.87 2.06
N ASP A 35 7.11 7.59 3.10
CA ASP A 35 8.50 8.04 3.23
C ASP A 35 9.45 6.86 3.37
N VAL A 36 9.13 5.91 4.26
CA VAL A 36 9.96 4.71 4.48
C VAL A 36 10.00 3.84 3.22
N LEU A 37 8.90 3.74 2.47
CA LEU A 37 8.88 3.02 1.19
C LEU A 37 9.87 3.63 0.20
N ALA A 38 9.89 4.96 0.09
CA ALA A 38 10.78 5.68 -0.81
C ALA A 38 12.25 5.54 -0.41
N GLU A 39 12.55 5.60 0.89
CA GLU A 39 13.91 5.39 1.43
C GLU A 39 14.42 3.97 1.09
N GLN A 40 13.64 2.93 1.39
CA GLN A 40 14.05 1.54 1.11
C GLN A 40 14.25 1.26 -0.38
N ALA A 41 13.40 1.85 -1.24
CA ALA A 41 13.58 1.78 -2.69
C ALA A 41 14.87 2.49 -3.14
N MET A 42 15.20 3.63 -2.52
CA MET A 42 16.42 4.39 -2.82
C MET A 42 17.68 3.61 -2.41
N ASP A 43 17.66 2.93 -1.28
CA ASP A 43 18.81 2.12 -0.82
C ASP A 43 19.14 0.99 -1.80
N CYS A 44 18.11 0.33 -2.36
CA CYS A 44 18.29 -0.64 -3.45
C CYS A 44 18.96 -0.01 -4.68
N ILE A 45 18.51 1.19 -5.09
CA ILE A 45 19.07 1.91 -6.23
C ILE A 45 20.54 2.31 -5.96
N LEU A 46 20.85 2.80 -4.77
CA LEU A 46 22.21 3.18 -4.39
C LEU A 46 23.15 1.98 -4.39
N ALA A 47 22.71 0.82 -3.88
CA ALA A 47 23.47 -0.42 -3.93
C ALA A 47 23.74 -0.87 -5.37
N LEU A 48 22.73 -0.76 -6.26
CA LEU A 48 22.88 -1.03 -7.69
C LEU A 48 23.89 -0.09 -8.36
N LEU A 49 23.80 1.22 -8.13
CA LEU A 49 24.71 2.22 -8.71
C LEU A 49 26.16 2.00 -8.28
N ARG A 50 26.37 1.55 -7.04
CA ARG A 50 27.69 1.18 -6.50
C ARG A 50 28.20 -0.17 -7.00
N ARG A 51 27.39 -0.93 -7.75
CA ARG A 51 27.67 -2.31 -8.19
C ARG A 51 27.97 -3.26 -7.03
N ASP A 52 27.43 -2.96 -5.85
CA ASP A 52 27.60 -3.79 -4.67
C ASP A 52 26.50 -4.85 -4.63
N ARG A 53 26.85 -6.08 -5.03
CA ARG A 53 25.90 -7.20 -5.06
C ARG A 53 25.43 -7.60 -3.67
N VAL A 54 26.29 -7.52 -2.66
CA VAL A 54 25.95 -7.93 -1.29
C VAL A 54 24.98 -6.93 -0.69
N ALA A 55 25.26 -5.63 -0.83
CA ALA A 55 24.33 -4.59 -0.44
C ALA A 55 23.01 -4.72 -1.20
N LEU A 56 23.04 -4.93 -2.52
CA LEU A 56 21.82 -5.04 -3.32
C LEU A 56 20.92 -6.18 -2.84
N THR A 57 21.48 -7.35 -2.53
CA THR A 57 20.70 -8.47 -1.97
C THR A 57 20.10 -8.12 -0.61
N ARG A 58 20.87 -7.46 0.27
CA ARG A 58 20.40 -7.09 1.61
C ARG A 58 19.29 -6.04 1.56
N GLU A 59 19.50 -4.95 0.81
CA GLU A 59 18.49 -3.89 0.70
C GLU A 59 17.23 -4.39 -0.01
N SER A 60 17.37 -5.27 -1.03
CA SER A 60 16.20 -5.89 -1.67
C SER A 60 15.39 -6.73 -0.68
N ALA A 61 16.05 -7.47 0.21
CA ALA A 61 15.36 -8.28 1.22
C ALA A 61 14.63 -7.40 2.24
N SER A 62 15.27 -6.34 2.74
CA SER A 62 14.63 -5.35 3.62
C SER A 62 13.42 -4.71 2.96
N PHE A 63 13.56 -4.31 1.70
CA PHE A 63 12.48 -3.68 0.94
C PHE A 63 11.29 -4.62 0.72
N LEU A 64 11.53 -5.89 0.36
CA LEU A 64 10.47 -6.89 0.22
C LEU A 64 9.73 -7.13 1.55
N HIS A 65 10.46 -7.20 2.66
CA HIS A 65 9.85 -7.36 3.97
C HIS A 65 8.98 -6.16 4.34
N PHE A 66 9.46 -4.94 4.09
CA PHE A 66 8.68 -3.73 4.32
C PHE A 66 7.40 -3.67 3.44
N ILE A 67 7.49 -4.07 2.17
CA ILE A 67 6.34 -4.16 1.29
C ILE A 67 5.30 -5.15 1.84
N GLU A 68 5.74 -6.29 2.37
CA GLU A 68 4.86 -7.28 2.99
C GLU A 68 4.12 -6.71 4.22
N GLU A 69 4.82 -5.98 5.09
CA GLU A 69 4.19 -5.28 6.21
C GLU A 69 3.18 -4.23 5.74
N LEU A 70 3.50 -3.50 4.66
CA LEU A 70 2.61 -2.50 4.09
C LEU A 70 1.30 -3.16 3.62
N TRP A 71 1.38 -4.30 2.91
CA TRP A 71 0.19 -5.05 2.50
C TRP A 71 -0.68 -5.44 3.70
N GLN A 72 -0.07 -5.98 4.76
CA GLN A 72 -0.80 -6.37 5.97
C GLN A 72 -1.52 -5.19 6.64
N ARG A 73 -0.92 -3.99 6.65
CA ARG A 73 -1.55 -2.77 7.18
C ARG A 73 -2.76 -2.30 6.36
N HIS A 74 -2.86 -2.75 5.11
CA HIS A 74 -3.96 -2.42 4.20
C HIS A 74 -4.91 -3.60 3.96
N ASP A 75 -4.89 -4.60 4.86
CA ASP A 75 -5.71 -5.81 4.75
C ASP A 75 -5.51 -6.59 3.44
N ILE A 76 -4.31 -6.50 2.85
CA ILE A 76 -3.91 -7.27 1.68
C ILE A 76 -3.03 -8.43 2.15
N ALA A 77 -3.46 -9.66 1.86
CA ALA A 77 -2.65 -10.83 2.18
C ALA A 77 -1.55 -11.04 1.12
N PRO A 78 -0.34 -11.47 1.52
CA PRO A 78 0.77 -11.64 0.57
C PRO A 78 0.44 -12.56 -0.61
N HIS A 79 -0.35 -13.61 -0.38
CA HIS A 79 -0.76 -14.55 -1.43
C HIS A 79 -1.61 -13.89 -2.52
N GLU A 80 -2.38 -12.86 -2.21
CA GLU A 80 -3.19 -12.13 -3.21
C GLU A 80 -2.27 -11.38 -4.19
N VAL A 81 -1.20 -10.77 -3.68
CA VAL A 81 -0.23 -10.08 -4.54
C VAL A 81 0.59 -11.05 -5.38
N TRP A 82 0.95 -12.21 -4.82
CA TRP A 82 1.64 -13.26 -5.57
C TRP A 82 0.75 -13.84 -6.68
N GLN A 83 -0.55 -14.08 -6.41
CA GLN A 83 -1.52 -14.52 -7.42
C GLN A 83 -1.68 -13.48 -8.53
N GLU A 84 -1.78 -12.20 -8.20
CA GLU A 84 -1.82 -11.11 -9.19
C GLU A 84 -0.55 -11.09 -10.05
N LEU A 85 0.63 -11.32 -9.45
CA LEU A 85 1.90 -11.37 -10.18
C LEU A 85 1.96 -12.57 -11.14
N GLU A 86 1.55 -13.75 -10.68
CA GLU A 86 1.49 -14.98 -11.48
C GLU A 86 0.54 -14.81 -12.67
N ALA A 87 -0.67 -14.29 -12.43
CA ALA A 87 -1.64 -14.02 -13.49
C ALA A 87 -1.10 -13.04 -14.55
N ARG A 88 -0.28 -12.05 -14.16
CA ARG A 88 0.38 -11.12 -15.10
C ARG A 88 1.47 -11.80 -15.94
N ILE A 89 2.20 -12.74 -15.34
CA ILE A 89 3.21 -13.55 -16.05
C ILE A 89 2.50 -14.45 -17.06
N ASP A 90 1.48 -15.20 -16.64
CA ASP A 90 0.70 -16.09 -17.48
C ASP A 90 0.07 -15.36 -18.67
N LEU A 91 -0.54 -14.19 -18.41
CA LEU A 91 -1.11 -13.35 -19.46
C LEU A 91 -0.02 -12.89 -20.44
N SER A 92 1.15 -12.49 -19.94
CA SER A 92 2.25 -12.04 -20.79
C SER A 92 2.78 -13.18 -21.68
N GLU A 93 2.85 -14.40 -21.15
CA GLU A 93 3.23 -15.60 -21.91
C GLU A 93 2.19 -16.00 -22.94
N GLU A 94 0.90 -15.95 -22.62
CA GLU A 94 -0.19 -16.21 -23.56
C GLU A 94 -0.16 -15.22 -24.73
N LEU A 95 -0.02 -13.91 -24.45
CA LEU A 95 0.06 -12.89 -25.49
C LEU A 95 1.26 -13.11 -26.40
N LEU A 96 2.42 -13.48 -25.83
CA LEU A 96 3.61 -13.81 -26.60
C LEU A 96 3.37 -15.02 -27.51
N ARG A 97 2.75 -16.10 -27.00
CA ARG A 97 2.39 -17.29 -27.78
C ARG A 97 1.43 -16.99 -28.93
N GLN A 98 0.52 -16.04 -28.74
CA GLN A 98 -0.41 -15.58 -29.78
C GLN A 98 0.22 -14.58 -30.77
N GLY A 99 1.49 -14.20 -30.60
CA GLY A 99 2.16 -13.18 -31.40
C GLY A 99 1.63 -11.75 -31.16
N ILE A 100 0.86 -11.56 -30.08
CA ILE A 100 0.30 -10.26 -29.71
C ILE A 100 1.35 -9.49 -28.92
N ARG A 101 1.79 -8.36 -29.47
CA ARG A 101 2.65 -7.42 -28.76
C ARG A 101 1.78 -6.41 -28.00
N ALA A 102 1.82 -6.46 -26.67
CA ALA A 102 1.17 -5.44 -25.84
C ALA A 102 1.69 -4.04 -26.23
N ARG A 103 0.78 -3.13 -26.57
CA ARG A 103 1.10 -1.73 -26.91
C ARG A 103 0.49 -0.78 -25.89
N LYS A 104 1.15 0.36 -25.67
CA LYS A 104 0.62 1.43 -24.80
C LYS A 104 -0.76 1.86 -25.31
N GLY A 105 -1.79 1.68 -24.49
CA GLY A 105 -3.18 2.04 -24.84
C GLY A 105 -3.96 0.95 -25.61
N GLY A 106 -3.38 -0.22 -25.83
CA GLY A 106 -4.10 -1.37 -26.38
C GLY A 106 -4.97 -2.08 -25.33
N ARG A 107 -5.79 -3.02 -25.80
CA ARG A 107 -6.69 -3.86 -24.98
C ARG A 107 -5.95 -4.66 -23.90
N TYR A 108 -4.69 -4.99 -24.14
CA TYR A 108 -3.81 -5.65 -23.19
C TYR A 108 -2.61 -4.76 -22.89
N ARG A 109 -2.39 -4.45 -21.62
CA ARG A 109 -1.13 -3.89 -21.13
C ARG A 109 -0.42 -4.98 -20.35
N SER A 110 0.80 -5.34 -20.76
CA SER A 110 1.62 -6.37 -20.09
C SER A 110 1.78 -6.16 -18.57
N THR A 111 1.53 -4.94 -18.07
CA THR A 111 1.62 -4.59 -16.65
C THR A 111 0.28 -4.49 -15.91
N LYS A 112 -0.86 -4.78 -16.55
CA LYS A 112 -2.19 -4.71 -15.92
C LYS A 112 -3.08 -5.84 -16.44
N LEU A 113 -3.68 -6.60 -15.53
CA LEU A 113 -4.79 -7.48 -15.89
C LEU A 113 -5.96 -6.60 -16.39
N PRO A 114 -6.70 -7.06 -17.41
CA PRO A 114 -7.81 -6.33 -18.02
C PRO A 114 -9.01 -6.14 -17.08
#